data_AF-A0A2V8WH77-F1
#
_entry.id   AF-A0A2V8WH77-F1
#
_cell.length_a   1.000
_cell.length_b   1.000
_cell.length_c   1.000
_cell.angle_alpha   90.00
_cell.angle_beta   90.00
_cell.angle_gamma   90.00
#
_symmetry.space_group_name_H-M   'P 1'
#
loop_
_entity.id
_entity.type
_entity.pdbx_description
1 polymer ?
#
loop_
_entity_poly.entity_id
_entity_poly.type
_entity_poly.pdbx_seq_one_letter_code
_entity_poly.pdbx_strand_id
1 'polypeptide(L)'
;MLTYIVGPFLALLPRRWRKSLPGGASVDWRRATVLSGFGEATVAVIALMYWYSYYMALLVDRGLDSALAGKMGARVTEQEIGFTALVIWATQPLTWVIAFAAIEGAVRLVGAAFTETNLGTSPLFLFGKIFARLSGQSEPSAARAAGYAQGNLASYVEAIREKAVLRRLVHVPDELFFRADGTEEFLEIRASRQKEDWTPPRTVRYQDTFYRLEGSSSGMLARPFRYTLRKLTAGVMGRTVLTYSPEEEPVLAKK
;
A
#
# COMPACT_ATOMS: atom_id res chain seq x y z
N MET A 1 -8.12 0.21 20.65
CA MET A 1 -8.00 1.60 21.16
C MET A 1 -6.63 2.20 20.83
N LEU A 2 -5.53 1.63 21.35
CA LEU A 2 -4.14 2.11 21.12
C LEU A 2 -3.79 2.34 19.64
N THR A 3 -4.18 1.43 18.74
CA THR A 3 -3.93 1.52 17.29
C THR A 3 -4.54 2.75 16.62
N TYR A 4 -5.70 3.23 17.09
CA TYR A 4 -6.45 4.30 16.44
C TYR A 4 -6.16 5.68 17.05
N ILE A 5 -5.79 5.72 18.32
CA ILE A 5 -5.52 6.96 19.04
C ILE A 5 -4.03 7.29 19.01
N VAL A 6 -3.19 6.35 19.42
CA VAL A 6 -1.73 6.56 19.58
C VAL A 6 -0.97 6.09 18.34
N GLY A 7 -1.47 5.02 17.69
CA GLY A 7 -0.88 4.45 16.49
C GLY A 7 -0.56 5.46 15.39
N PRO A 8 -1.46 6.38 15.00
CA PRO A 8 -1.20 7.33 13.92
C PRO A 8 -0.02 8.28 14.21
N PHE A 9 0.12 8.73 15.47
CA PHE A 9 1.25 9.56 15.89
C PHE A 9 2.55 8.77 15.89
N LEU A 10 2.53 7.52 16.38
CA LEU A 10 3.70 6.65 16.39
C LEU A 10 4.10 6.19 14.97
N ALA A 11 3.15 6.14 14.03
CA ALA A 11 3.40 5.80 12.64
C ALA A 11 4.24 6.86 11.91
N LEU A 12 4.31 8.09 12.45
CA LEU A 12 5.22 9.13 11.95
C LEU A 12 6.69 8.73 12.12
N LEU A 13 6.99 7.90 13.12
CA LEU A 13 8.35 7.55 13.49
C LEU A 13 8.98 6.56 12.49
N PRO A 14 10.31 6.62 12.28
CA PRO A 14 11.04 5.63 11.51
C PRO A 14 10.87 4.22 12.08
N ARG A 15 11.00 3.20 11.22
CA ARG A 15 10.82 1.79 11.60
C ARG A 15 11.68 1.34 12.77
N ARG A 16 12.88 1.94 12.92
CA ARG A 16 13.81 1.70 14.04
C ARG A 16 13.18 2.04 15.39
N TRP A 17 12.65 3.26 15.50
CA TRP A 17 12.07 3.77 16.74
C TRP A 17 10.75 3.09 17.07
N ARG A 18 10.00 2.64 16.05
CA ARG A 18 8.80 1.82 16.27
C ARG A 18 9.10 0.46 16.91
N LYS A 19 10.23 -0.16 16.55
CA LYS A 19 10.65 -1.46 17.11
C LYS A 19 11.15 -1.37 18.55
N SER A 20 11.64 -0.21 18.98
CA SER A 20 12.13 -0.01 20.35
C SER A 20 11.02 0.36 21.35
N LEU A 21 9.79 0.60 20.90
CA LEU A 21 8.70 1.01 21.79
C LEU A 21 8.06 -0.18 22.51
N PRO A 22 7.95 -0.14 23.85
CA PRO A 22 7.20 -1.15 24.60
C PRO A 22 5.73 -1.08 24.19
N GLY A 23 5.17 -2.21 23.73
CA GLY A 23 3.78 -2.29 23.24
C GLY A 23 3.61 -2.20 21.72
N GLY A 24 4.68 -2.03 20.95
CA GLY A 24 4.63 -1.96 19.48
C GLY A 24 4.11 -3.23 18.79
N ALA A 25 4.09 -4.37 19.49
CA ALA A 25 3.50 -5.62 18.99
C ALA A 25 1.97 -5.60 18.95
N SER A 26 1.31 -4.72 19.71
CA SER A 26 -0.16 -4.64 19.81
C SER A 26 -0.79 -3.69 18.80
N VAL A 27 0.04 -2.90 18.09
CA VAL A 27 -0.41 -1.88 17.14
C VAL A 27 -0.41 -2.44 15.73
N ASP A 28 -1.56 -2.39 15.06
CA ASP A 28 -1.64 -2.61 13.62
C ASP A 28 -1.04 -1.40 12.89
N TRP A 29 0.27 -1.50 12.60
CA TRP A 29 1.06 -0.46 11.96
C TRP A 29 0.53 -0.06 10.59
N ARG A 30 -0.18 -0.95 9.89
CA ARG A 30 -0.75 -0.66 8.58
C ARG A 30 -1.89 0.34 8.70
N ARG A 31 -2.87 0.04 9.57
CA ARG A 31 -4.02 0.94 9.82
C ARG A 31 -3.56 2.28 10.38
N ALA A 32 -2.61 2.25 11.31
CA ALA A 32 -2.01 3.44 11.89
C ALA A 32 -1.33 4.33 10.84
N THR A 33 -0.55 3.74 9.93
CA THR A 33 0.15 4.50 8.87
C THR A 33 -0.85 5.08 7.85
N VAL A 34 -1.87 4.32 7.45
CA VAL A 34 -2.97 4.80 6.59
C VAL A 34 -3.66 6.01 7.22
N LEU A 35 -4.05 5.91 8.50
CA LEU A 35 -4.74 7.00 9.19
C LEU A 35 -3.86 8.25 9.29
N SER A 36 -2.57 8.08 9.61
CA SER A 36 -1.63 9.19 9.72
C SER A 36 -1.32 9.85 8.38
N GLY A 37 -1.13 9.08 7.32
CA GLY A 37 -0.84 9.62 5.98
C GLY A 37 -2.06 10.32 5.39
N PHE A 38 -3.27 9.78 5.62
CA PHE A 38 -4.51 10.47 5.26
C PHE A 38 -4.65 11.79 6.02
N GLY A 39 -4.51 11.77 7.34
CA GLY A 39 -4.60 12.98 8.16
C GLY A 39 -3.58 14.05 7.76
N GLU A 40 -2.32 13.65 7.54
CA GLU A 40 -1.25 14.54 7.06
C GLU A 40 -1.61 15.17 5.71
N ALA A 41 -2.03 14.37 4.73
CA ALA A 41 -2.41 14.87 3.41
C ALA A 41 -3.61 15.83 3.47
N THR A 42 -4.65 15.47 4.24
CA THR A 42 -5.85 16.31 4.38
C THR A 42 -5.53 17.64 5.06
N VAL A 43 -4.78 17.61 6.17
CA VAL A 43 -4.38 18.83 6.89
C VAL A 43 -3.49 19.71 6.01
N ALA A 44 -2.55 19.13 5.27
CA ALA A 44 -1.69 19.89 4.36
C ALA A 44 -2.47 20.55 3.22
N VAL A 45 -3.46 19.85 2.63
CA VAL A 45 -4.33 20.44 1.60
C VAL A 45 -5.17 21.59 2.17
N ILE A 46 -5.78 21.42 3.35
CA ILE A 46 -6.53 22.48 4.02
C ILE A 46 -5.62 23.68 4.32
N ALA A 47 -4.42 23.42 4.84
CA ALA A 47 -3.43 24.46 5.13
C ALA A 47 -3.00 25.20 3.85
N LEU A 48 -2.85 24.50 2.72
CA LEU A 48 -2.49 25.11 1.44
C LEU A 48 -3.61 26.01 0.91
N MET A 49 -4.86 25.57 1.02
CA MET A 49 -6.02 26.38 0.65
C MET A 49 -6.13 27.65 1.50
N TYR A 50 -5.97 27.50 2.82
CA TYR A 50 -5.97 28.63 3.74
C TYR A 50 -4.81 29.59 3.45
N TRP A 51 -3.60 29.05 3.26
CA TRP A 51 -2.40 29.83 2.96
C TRP A 51 -2.55 30.61 1.65
N TYR A 52 -3.07 29.98 0.60
CA TYR A 52 -3.38 30.65 -0.65
C TYR A 52 -4.37 31.80 -0.45
N SER A 53 -5.48 31.56 0.25
CA SER A 53 -6.50 32.58 0.49
C SER A 53 -5.95 33.77 1.29
N TYR A 54 -5.22 33.50 2.37
CA TYR A 54 -4.57 34.53 3.20
C TYR A 54 -3.56 35.34 2.40
N TYR A 55 -2.71 34.67 1.62
CA TYR A 55 -1.66 35.32 0.86
C TYR A 55 -2.22 36.19 -0.27
N MET A 56 -3.27 35.72 -0.95
CA MET A 56 -3.95 36.49 -1.99
C MET A 56 -4.64 37.73 -1.41
N ALA A 57 -5.31 37.62 -0.27
CA ALA A 57 -5.90 38.78 0.41
C ALA A 57 -4.83 39.85 0.73
N LEU A 58 -3.70 39.43 1.29
CA LEU A 58 -2.57 40.32 1.59
C LEU A 58 -2.00 41.02 0.34
N LEU A 59 -1.91 40.30 -0.78
CA LEU A 59 -1.42 40.88 -2.03
C LEU A 59 -2.44 41.84 -2.66
N VAL A 60 -3.74 41.56 -2.56
CA VAL A 60 -4.80 42.45 -3.01
C VAL A 60 -4.76 43.76 -2.24
N ASP A 61 -4.66 43.72 -0.92
CA ASP A 61 -4.57 44.93 -0.08
C ASP A 61 -3.34 45.78 -0.46
N ARG A 62 -2.17 45.15 -0.57
CA ARG A 62 -0.94 45.83 -0.99
C ARG A 62 -1.03 46.39 -2.41
N GLY A 63 -1.68 45.66 -3.31
CA GLY A 63 -1.95 46.09 -4.68
C GLY A 63 -2.83 47.34 -4.69
N LEU A 64 -3.96 47.30 -3.96
CA LEU A 64 -4.88 48.43 -3.84
C LEU A 64 -4.18 49.67 -3.26
N ASP A 65 -3.41 49.52 -2.19
CA ASP A 65 -2.64 50.62 -1.60
C ASP A 65 -1.63 51.23 -2.59
N SER A 66 -0.96 50.38 -3.38
CA SER A 66 -0.01 50.86 -4.40
C SER A 66 -0.68 51.58 -5.57
N ALA A 67 -1.91 51.17 -5.92
CA ALA A 67 -2.72 51.83 -6.95
C ALA A 67 -3.21 53.19 -6.47
N LEU A 68 -3.75 53.26 -5.25
CA LEU A 68 -4.21 54.52 -4.62
C LEU A 68 -3.05 55.51 -4.42
N ALA A 69 -1.84 55.01 -4.16
CA ALA A 69 -0.63 55.83 -4.07
C ALA A 69 -0.07 56.28 -5.43
N GLY A 70 -0.72 55.95 -6.55
CA GLY A 70 -0.27 56.30 -7.90
C GLY A 70 1.03 55.61 -8.34
N LYS A 71 1.44 54.55 -7.64
CA LYS A 71 2.69 53.81 -7.91
C LYS A 71 2.53 52.70 -8.95
N MET A 72 1.29 52.35 -9.30
CA MET A 72 0.99 51.44 -10.41
C MET A 72 0.94 52.21 -11.73
N GLY A 73 1.74 51.80 -12.71
CA GLY A 73 1.73 52.40 -14.04
C GLY A 73 0.37 52.20 -14.73
N ALA A 74 -0.09 53.19 -15.50
CA ALA A 74 -1.41 53.23 -16.16
C ALA A 74 -1.68 52.10 -17.20
N ARG A 75 -0.80 51.11 -17.31
CA ARG A 75 -0.82 50.06 -18.33
C ARG A 75 -0.78 48.63 -17.77
N VAL A 76 -0.79 48.48 -16.44
CA VAL A 76 -0.79 47.16 -15.80
C VAL A 76 -2.18 46.55 -15.92
N THR A 77 -2.27 45.36 -16.53
CA THR A 77 -3.52 44.63 -16.69
C THR A 77 -3.86 43.80 -15.45
N GLU A 78 -5.15 43.53 -15.20
CA GLU A 78 -5.59 42.68 -14.08
C GLU A 78 -4.99 41.26 -14.17
N GLN A 79 -4.83 40.74 -15.38
CA GLN A 79 -4.23 39.43 -15.64
C GLN A 79 -2.75 39.39 -15.25
N GLU A 80 -1.98 40.46 -15.53
CA GLU A 80 -0.56 40.55 -15.13
C GLU A 80 -0.42 40.58 -13.60
N ILE A 81 -1.34 41.26 -12.90
CA ILE A 81 -1.37 41.30 -11.43
C ILE A 81 -1.65 39.90 -10.87
N GLY A 82 -2.68 39.22 -11.38
CA GLY A 82 -3.03 37.87 -10.94
C GLY A 82 -1.92 36.84 -11.21
N PHE A 83 -1.30 36.89 -12.39
CA PHE A 83 -0.18 36.01 -12.72
C PHE A 83 1.04 36.27 -11.84
N THR A 84 1.39 37.54 -11.62
CA THR A 84 2.52 37.90 -10.75
C THR A 84 2.27 37.46 -9.31
N ALA A 85 1.05 37.64 -8.79
CA ALA A 85 0.67 37.18 -7.46
C ALA A 85 0.84 35.65 -7.31
N LEU A 86 0.43 34.87 -8.32
CA LEU A 86 0.62 33.42 -8.35
C LEU A 86 2.11 33.03 -8.37
N VAL A 87 2.94 33.69 -9.16
CA VAL A 87 4.39 33.42 -9.21
C VAL A 87 5.04 33.72 -7.86
N ILE A 88 4.70 34.85 -7.23
CA ILE A 88 5.27 35.20 -5.93
C ILE A 88 4.79 34.19 -4.86
N TRP A 89 3.50 33.83 -4.85
CA TRP A 89 2.98 32.80 -3.95
C TRP A 89 3.70 31.44 -4.15
N ALA A 90 3.91 31.04 -5.40
CA ALA A 90 4.59 29.79 -5.75
C ALA A 90 6.07 29.81 -5.41
N THR A 91 6.70 30.97 -5.29
CA THR A 91 8.11 31.10 -4.86
C THR A 91 8.27 31.20 -3.35
N GLN A 92 7.18 31.31 -2.58
CA GLN A 92 7.25 31.31 -1.12
C GLN A 92 7.72 29.93 -0.61
N PRO A 93 8.73 29.88 0.28
CA PRO A 93 9.24 28.61 0.82
C PRO A 93 8.17 27.84 1.61
N LEU A 94 7.27 28.55 2.29
CA LEU A 94 6.17 27.94 3.03
C LEU A 94 5.22 27.14 2.12
N THR A 95 4.95 27.64 0.91
CA THR A 95 4.12 26.93 -0.08
C THR A 95 4.70 25.56 -0.39
N TRP A 96 6.02 25.48 -0.58
CA TRP A 96 6.72 24.23 -0.85
C TRP A 96 6.77 23.29 0.35
N VAL A 97 6.92 23.82 1.57
CA VAL A 97 6.88 23.02 2.80
C VAL A 97 5.51 22.35 2.98
N ILE A 98 4.42 23.10 2.76
CA ILE A 98 3.05 22.56 2.85
C ILE A 98 2.80 21.55 1.73
N ALA A 99 3.19 21.87 0.49
CA ALA A 99 3.04 20.97 -0.65
C ALA A 99 3.82 19.66 -0.44
N PHE A 100 5.02 19.75 0.13
CA PHE A 100 5.83 18.58 0.49
C PHE A 100 5.10 17.70 1.50
N ALA A 101 4.53 18.27 2.57
CA ALA A 101 3.75 17.50 3.55
C ALA A 101 2.52 16.81 2.92
N ALA A 102 1.86 17.47 1.96
CA ALA A 102 0.74 16.86 1.23
C ALA A 102 1.19 15.63 0.40
N ILE A 103 2.29 15.75 -0.32
CA ILE A 103 2.87 14.66 -1.12
C ILE A 103 3.35 13.52 -0.20
N GLU A 104 4.03 13.86 0.89
CA GLU A 104 4.52 12.89 1.85
C GLU A 104 3.37 12.07 2.49
N GLY A 105 2.33 12.75 2.97
CA GLY A 105 1.14 12.10 3.51
C GLY A 105 0.49 11.16 2.50
N ALA A 106 0.39 11.59 1.23
CA ALA A 106 -0.16 10.78 0.14
C ALA A 106 0.70 9.53 -0.14
N VAL A 107 2.02 9.67 -0.21
CA VAL A 107 2.94 8.53 -0.40
C VAL A 107 2.83 7.52 0.74
N ARG A 108 2.74 8.00 1.99
CA ARG A 108 2.58 7.13 3.17
C ARG A 108 1.23 6.43 3.19
N LEU A 109 0.17 7.13 2.81
CA LEU A 109 -1.16 6.56 2.65
C LEU A 109 -1.17 5.43 1.61
N VAL A 110 -0.66 5.70 0.39
CA VAL A 110 -0.63 4.74 -0.71
C VAL A 110 0.29 3.55 -0.37
N GLY A 111 1.47 3.81 0.19
CA GLY A 111 2.41 2.78 0.61
C GLY A 111 1.79 1.79 1.59
N ALA A 112 1.14 2.30 2.64
CA ALA A 112 0.51 1.46 3.66
C ALA A 112 -0.78 0.78 3.16
N ALA A 113 -1.57 1.45 2.32
CA ALA A 113 -2.82 0.90 1.79
C ALA A 113 -2.57 -0.29 0.86
N PHE A 114 -1.58 -0.18 -0.03
CA PHE A 114 -1.39 -1.14 -1.13
C PHE A 114 -0.18 -2.06 -0.95
N THR A 115 0.96 -1.56 -0.46
CA THR A 115 2.23 -2.32 -0.52
C THR A 115 2.66 -2.95 0.80
N GLU A 116 1.86 -2.85 1.87
CA GLU A 116 2.21 -3.29 3.23
C GLU A 116 3.50 -2.65 3.78
N THR A 117 4.00 -1.62 3.09
CA THR A 117 5.14 -0.85 3.52
C THR A 117 4.67 0.23 4.49
N ASN A 118 5.02 0.05 5.76
CA ASN A 118 4.71 1.03 6.79
C ASN A 118 5.81 2.10 6.80
N LEU A 119 5.70 3.10 5.92
CA LEU A 119 6.64 4.21 5.80
C LEU A 119 6.46 5.21 6.94
N GLY A 120 7.57 5.56 7.59
CA GLY A 120 7.62 6.71 8.50
C GLY A 120 7.77 8.01 7.73
N THR A 121 7.83 9.13 8.45
CA THR A 121 8.06 10.43 7.81
C THR A 121 9.49 10.56 7.30
N SER A 122 9.65 11.19 6.14
CA SER A 122 10.92 11.37 5.44
C SER A 122 11.89 12.30 6.18
N PRO A 123 11.47 13.41 6.84
CA PRO A 123 12.38 14.25 7.61
C PRO A 123 12.95 13.48 8.80
N LEU A 124 12.12 12.75 9.56
CA LEU A 124 12.58 11.95 10.69
C LEU A 124 13.52 10.82 10.25
N PHE A 125 13.29 10.24 9.07
CA PHE A 125 14.21 9.26 8.49
C PHE A 125 15.57 9.87 8.18
N LEU A 126 15.61 11.06 7.56
CA LEU A 126 16.85 11.80 7.28
C LEU A 126 17.59 12.15 8.57
N PHE A 127 16.89 12.63 9.60
CA PHE A 127 17.48 12.89 10.92
C PHE A 127 18.09 11.63 11.52
N GLY A 128 17.39 10.50 11.48
CA GLY A 128 17.92 9.23 11.96
C GLY A 128 19.19 8.80 11.22
N LYS A 129 19.25 9.04 9.91
CA LYS A 129 20.41 8.72 9.08
C LYS A 129 21.61 9.61 9.37
N ILE A 130 21.39 10.91 9.56
CA ILE A 130 22.43 11.87 9.94
C ILE A 130 22.98 11.52 11.32
N PHE A 131 22.10 11.21 12.29
CA PHE A 131 22.49 10.84 13.64
C PHE A 131 23.26 9.52 13.69
N ALA A 132 22.87 8.52 12.89
CA ALA A 132 23.61 7.26 12.77
C ALA A 132 25.01 7.45 12.17
N ARG A 133 25.14 8.36 11.19
CA ARG A 133 26.41 8.70 10.56
C ARG A 133 27.35 9.45 11.53
N LEU A 134 26.80 10.35 12.33
CA LEU A 134 27.54 11.08 13.37
C LEU A 134 27.98 10.17 14.52
N SER A 135 27.16 9.20 14.89
CA SER A 135 27.46 8.26 15.98
C SER A 135 28.36 7.09 15.56
N GLY A 136 28.87 7.08 14.32
CA GLY A 136 29.79 6.04 13.82
C GLY A 136 29.17 4.65 13.67
N GLN A 137 27.84 4.52 13.82
CA GLN A 137 27.14 3.27 13.59
C GLN A 137 27.05 3.02 12.07
N SER A 138 27.94 2.15 11.57
CA SER A 138 27.87 1.64 10.20
C SER A 138 26.64 0.74 10.06
N GLU A 139 25.52 1.32 9.61
CA GLU A 139 24.32 0.53 9.31
C GLU A 139 24.52 -0.34 8.06
N PRO A 140 24.03 -1.60 8.05
CA PRO A 140 23.78 -2.30 6.81
C PRO A 140 22.78 -1.47 5.99
N SER A 141 23.07 -1.24 4.71
CA SER A 141 22.29 -0.31 3.87
C SER A 141 20.79 -0.54 4.05
N ALA A 142 20.03 0.55 4.26
CA ALA A 142 18.57 0.48 4.44
C ALA A 142 17.88 -0.30 3.30
N ALA A 143 18.48 -0.35 2.11
CA ALA A 143 18.07 -1.20 0.99
C ALA A 143 18.15 -2.71 1.30
N ARG A 144 19.24 -3.18 1.93
CA ARG A 144 19.40 -4.59 2.36
C ARG A 144 18.52 -4.93 3.56
N ALA A 145 18.43 -4.06 4.56
CA ALA A 145 17.64 -4.31 5.78
C ALA A 145 16.12 -4.26 5.54
N ALA A 146 15.68 -3.58 4.48
CA ALA A 146 14.28 -3.52 4.07
C ALA A 146 13.93 -4.51 2.94
N GLY A 147 14.86 -5.37 2.50
CA GLY A 147 14.60 -6.34 1.44
C GLY A 147 14.32 -5.70 0.07
N TYR A 148 14.78 -4.45 -0.15
CA TYR A 148 14.72 -3.82 -1.45
C TYR A 148 15.81 -4.44 -2.32
N ALA A 149 15.49 -5.60 -2.89
CA ALA A 149 16.06 -5.98 -4.16
C ALA A 149 15.75 -4.83 -5.13
N GLN A 150 16.81 -4.32 -5.73
CA GLN A 150 16.79 -3.30 -6.77
C GLN A 150 15.76 -3.71 -7.85
N GLY A 151 14.55 -3.13 -7.79
CA GLY A 151 13.38 -3.65 -8.49
C GLY A 151 12.44 -2.54 -8.92
N ASN A 152 12.49 -2.25 -10.22
CA ASN A 152 11.69 -1.35 -11.05
C ASN A 152 10.36 -0.85 -10.44
N LEU A 153 10.10 0.45 -10.55
CA LEU A 153 8.79 1.08 -10.35
C LEU A 153 7.64 0.34 -11.07
N ALA A 154 7.94 -0.38 -12.14
CA ALA A 154 7.00 -1.28 -12.83
C ALA A 154 6.42 -2.37 -11.90
N SER A 155 7.23 -2.95 -11.01
CA SER A 155 6.78 -3.96 -10.03
C SER A 155 5.79 -3.39 -9.01
N TYR A 156 5.93 -2.11 -8.66
CA TYR A 156 4.98 -1.40 -7.79
C TYR A 156 3.65 -1.18 -8.48
N VAL A 157 3.68 -0.78 -9.75
CA VAL A 157 2.45 -0.61 -10.56
C VAL A 157 1.76 -1.94 -10.77
N GLU A 158 2.50 -3.02 -11.01
CA GLU A 158 1.93 -4.38 -11.12
C GLU A 158 1.34 -4.86 -9.80
N ALA A 159 2.00 -4.68 -8.67
CA ALA A 159 1.46 -5.07 -7.36
C ALA A 159 0.20 -4.28 -6.98
N ILE A 160 0.13 -2.98 -7.33
CA ILE A 160 -1.07 -2.15 -7.15
C ILE A 160 -2.19 -2.62 -8.07
N ARG A 161 -1.89 -2.93 -9.34
CA ARG A 161 -2.84 -3.46 -10.32
C ARG A 161 -3.38 -4.82 -9.86
N GLU A 162 -2.51 -5.72 -9.41
CA GLU A 162 -2.85 -7.05 -8.92
C GLU A 162 -3.78 -6.96 -7.71
N LYS A 163 -3.43 -6.17 -6.69
CA LYS A 163 -4.31 -5.98 -5.51
C LYS A 163 -5.62 -5.27 -5.84
N ALA A 164 -5.65 -4.35 -6.81
CA ALA A 164 -6.88 -3.71 -7.26
C ALA A 164 -7.80 -4.69 -8.02
N VAL A 165 -7.22 -5.59 -8.82
CA VAL A 165 -7.95 -6.67 -9.51
C VAL A 165 -8.49 -7.68 -8.49
N LEU A 166 -7.67 -8.09 -7.51
CA LEU A 166 -8.08 -9.03 -6.44
C LEU A 166 -9.21 -8.48 -5.56
N ARG A 167 -9.23 -7.17 -5.28
CA ARG A 167 -10.34 -6.52 -4.56
C ARG A 167 -11.62 -6.37 -5.39
N ARG A 168 -11.52 -6.38 -6.73
CA ARG A 168 -12.67 -6.28 -7.65
C ARG A 168 -13.22 -7.62 -8.10
N LEU A 169 -12.54 -8.73 -7.82
CA LEU A 169 -13.02 -10.06 -8.15
C LEU A 169 -14.22 -10.39 -7.25
N VAL A 170 -15.40 -10.43 -7.88
CA VAL A 170 -16.65 -10.92 -7.30
C VAL A 170 -16.39 -12.30 -6.74
N HIS A 171 -16.87 -12.56 -5.52
CA HIS A 171 -16.75 -13.89 -4.93
C HIS A 171 -17.54 -14.87 -5.80
N VAL A 172 -16.85 -15.88 -6.33
CA VAL A 172 -17.44 -16.96 -7.13
C VAL A 172 -17.06 -18.28 -6.47
N PRO A 173 -18.01 -19.19 -6.22
CA PRO A 173 -17.80 -20.47 -5.52
C PRO A 173 -16.84 -21.37 -6.28
N ASP A 174 -15.88 -22.02 -5.63
CA ASP A 174 -14.80 -22.81 -6.25
C ASP A 174 -15.31 -23.88 -7.25
N GLU A 175 -14.55 -24.13 -8.31
CA GLU A 175 -14.89 -25.10 -9.37
C GLU A 175 -13.98 -26.31 -9.23
N LEU A 176 -14.57 -27.50 -9.23
CA LEU A 176 -13.84 -28.75 -9.16
C LEU A 176 -13.92 -29.47 -10.50
N PHE A 177 -12.76 -29.79 -11.05
CA PHE A 177 -12.63 -30.56 -12.28
C PHE A 177 -11.87 -31.85 -11.99
N PHE A 178 -12.56 -32.97 -12.13
CA PHE A 178 -11.96 -34.29 -11.97
C PHE A 178 -11.47 -34.78 -13.33
N ARG A 179 -10.16 -34.99 -13.45
CA ARG A 179 -9.52 -35.55 -14.64
C ARG A 179 -8.95 -36.91 -14.29
N ALA A 180 -9.48 -37.98 -14.88
CA ALA A 180 -8.83 -39.28 -14.86
C ALA A 180 -7.92 -39.39 -16.08
N ASP A 181 -6.62 -39.60 -15.88
CA ASP A 181 -5.66 -39.86 -16.94
C ASP A 181 -5.09 -41.27 -16.73
N GLY A 182 -5.74 -42.25 -17.37
CA GLY A 182 -5.40 -43.66 -17.22
C GLY A 182 -5.57 -44.16 -15.77
N THR A 183 -4.44 -44.48 -15.12
CA THR A 183 -4.38 -44.99 -13.75
C THR A 183 -4.28 -43.90 -12.67
N GLU A 184 -4.06 -42.64 -13.05
CA GLU A 184 -3.93 -41.52 -12.12
C GLU A 184 -5.18 -40.63 -12.16
N GLU A 185 -5.78 -40.36 -11.00
CA GLU A 185 -6.87 -39.40 -10.86
C GLU A 185 -6.32 -38.05 -10.39
N PHE A 186 -6.61 -36.99 -11.15
CA PHE A 186 -6.28 -35.61 -10.83
C PHE A 186 -7.54 -34.81 -10.48
N LEU A 187 -7.41 -33.94 -9.49
CA LEU A 187 -8.40 -32.93 -9.12
C LEU A 187 -7.80 -31.56 -9.43
N GLU A 188 -8.43 -30.82 -10.33
CA GLU A 188 -8.09 -29.43 -10.60
C GLU A 188 -9.11 -28.54 -9.88
N ILE A 189 -8.62 -27.68 -8.97
CA ILE A 189 -9.45 -26.73 -8.24
C ILE A 189 -9.21 -25.34 -8.80
N ARG A 190 -10.29 -24.70 -9.25
CA ARG A 190 -10.29 -23.33 -9.77
C ARG A 190 -10.95 -22.40 -8.79
N ALA A 191 -10.11 -21.65 -8.07
CA ALA A 191 -10.55 -20.74 -7.02
C ALA A 191 -10.51 -19.28 -7.49
N SER A 192 -11.48 -18.51 -6.99
CA SER A 192 -11.52 -17.04 -7.17
C SER A 192 -10.51 -16.33 -6.26
N ARG A 193 -10.06 -16.98 -5.18
CA ARG A 193 -9.08 -16.46 -4.21
C ARG A 193 -7.89 -17.39 -4.01
N GLN A 194 -6.75 -16.79 -3.68
CA GLN A 194 -5.56 -17.52 -3.31
C GLN A 194 -5.76 -18.19 -1.94
N LYS A 195 -5.39 -19.46 -1.86
CA LYS A 195 -5.31 -20.20 -0.59
C LYS A 195 -3.86 -20.10 -0.08
N GLU A 196 -3.64 -19.34 0.99
CA GLU A 196 -2.30 -18.97 1.49
C GLU A 196 -1.44 -20.19 1.87
N ASP A 197 -2.05 -21.24 2.43
CA ASP A 197 -1.34 -22.44 2.88
C ASP A 197 -1.06 -23.47 1.77
N TRP A 198 -1.49 -23.20 0.52
CA TRP A 198 -1.43 -24.14 -0.59
C TRP A 198 -0.17 -23.98 -1.43
N THR A 199 0.98 -24.20 -0.80
CA THR A 199 2.29 -24.21 -1.46
C THR A 199 2.74 -25.65 -1.78
N PRO A 200 2.96 -26.03 -3.05
CA PRO A 200 3.46 -27.37 -3.38
C PRO A 200 4.86 -27.66 -2.80
N PRO A 201 5.20 -28.92 -2.45
CA PRO A 201 4.34 -30.09 -2.37
C PRO A 201 3.64 -30.21 -0.99
N ARG A 202 2.31 -30.33 -0.98
CA ARG A 202 1.50 -30.50 0.25
C ARG A 202 0.41 -31.55 0.06
N THR A 203 0.00 -32.21 1.15
CA THR A 203 -1.13 -33.15 1.12
C THR A 203 -2.42 -32.42 1.51
N VAL A 204 -3.43 -32.52 0.66
CA VAL A 204 -4.75 -31.94 0.85
C VAL A 204 -5.78 -33.06 0.96
N ARG A 205 -6.58 -33.03 2.02
CA ARG A 205 -7.73 -33.92 2.19
C ARG A 205 -8.98 -33.19 1.72
N TYR A 206 -9.71 -33.80 0.80
CA TYR A 206 -11.04 -33.36 0.40
C TYR A 206 -12.01 -34.52 0.61
N GLN A 207 -13.05 -34.28 1.40
CA GLN A 207 -13.95 -35.33 1.90
C GLN A 207 -13.13 -36.44 2.59
N ASP A 208 -13.20 -37.67 2.09
CA ASP A 208 -12.45 -38.83 2.60
C ASP A 208 -11.26 -39.25 1.72
N THR A 209 -10.91 -38.44 0.71
CA THR A 209 -9.80 -38.75 -0.20
C THR A 209 -8.61 -37.82 0.02
N PHE A 210 -7.41 -38.38 -0.03
CA PHE A 210 -6.16 -37.64 0.06
C PHE A 210 -5.60 -37.36 -1.32
N TYR A 211 -5.19 -36.11 -1.53
CA TYR A 211 -4.53 -35.66 -2.73
C TYR A 211 -3.19 -35.01 -2.41
N ARG A 212 -2.24 -35.09 -3.33
CA ARG A 212 -0.97 -34.36 -3.29
C ARG A 212 -1.05 -33.17 -4.23
N LEU A 213 -0.80 -31.97 -3.70
CA LEU A 213 -0.68 -30.76 -4.48
C LEU A 213 0.63 -30.79 -5.26
N GLU A 214 0.53 -30.85 -6.59
CA GLU A 214 1.67 -30.91 -7.50
C GLU A 214 2.01 -29.55 -8.10
N GLY A 215 1.00 -28.71 -8.33
CA GLY A 215 1.18 -27.42 -8.95
C GLY A 215 0.17 -26.38 -8.50
N SER A 216 0.61 -25.13 -8.52
CA SER A 216 -0.21 -23.94 -8.36
C SER A 216 0.09 -23.00 -9.52
N SER A 217 -0.92 -22.61 -10.28
CA SER A 217 -0.79 -21.64 -11.37
C SER A 217 -1.83 -20.54 -11.25
N SER A 218 -1.50 -19.34 -11.72
CA SER A 218 -2.40 -18.19 -11.76
C SER A 218 -2.71 -17.81 -13.21
N GLY A 219 -4.00 -17.66 -13.54
CA GLY A 219 -4.51 -17.21 -14.83
C GLY A 219 -5.30 -15.92 -14.73
N MET A 220 -5.92 -15.51 -15.84
CA MET A 220 -6.56 -14.19 -15.99
C MET A 220 -8.10 -14.24 -16.04
N LEU A 221 -8.70 -15.39 -15.72
CA LEU A 221 -10.15 -15.61 -15.76
C LEU A 221 -10.82 -15.29 -14.41
N ALA A 222 -12.15 -15.40 -14.35
CA ALA A 222 -12.96 -15.22 -13.13
C ALA A 222 -12.49 -16.09 -11.94
N ARG A 223 -11.76 -17.18 -12.23
CA ARG A 223 -11.10 -18.06 -11.27
C ARG A 223 -9.61 -18.12 -11.60
N PRO A 224 -8.83 -17.14 -11.14
CA PRO A 224 -7.44 -17.02 -11.55
C PRO A 224 -6.57 -18.11 -10.90
N PHE A 225 -6.89 -18.59 -9.71
CA PHE A 225 -6.04 -19.56 -9.01
C PHE A 225 -6.41 -20.99 -9.38
N ARG A 226 -5.45 -21.73 -9.92
CA ARG A 226 -5.60 -23.12 -10.33
C ARG A 226 -4.64 -24.01 -9.55
N TYR A 227 -5.19 -25.02 -8.90
CA TYR A 227 -4.44 -25.99 -8.10
C TYR A 227 -4.61 -27.38 -8.70
N THR A 228 -3.50 -28.03 -9.03
CA THR A 228 -3.47 -29.39 -9.56
C THR A 228 -3.10 -30.36 -8.45
N LEU A 229 -4.03 -31.26 -8.15
CA LEU A 229 -3.94 -32.23 -7.07
C LEU A 229 -3.96 -33.64 -7.66
N ARG A 230 -2.99 -34.49 -7.34
CA ARG A 230 -3.00 -35.91 -7.73
C ARG A 230 -3.53 -36.77 -6.59
N LYS A 231 -4.46 -37.67 -6.86
CA LYS A 231 -5.02 -38.60 -5.87
C LYS A 231 -3.96 -39.57 -5.37
N LEU A 232 -3.95 -39.81 -4.07
CA LEU A 232 -3.07 -40.79 -3.44
C LEU A 232 -3.87 -42.07 -3.16
N THR A 233 -3.38 -43.20 -3.64
CA THR A 233 -4.02 -44.52 -3.47
C THR A 233 -3.83 -45.11 -2.07
N ALA A 234 -2.84 -44.61 -1.32
CA ALA A 234 -2.57 -44.99 0.06
C ALA A 234 -2.82 -43.81 1.01
N GLY A 235 -3.49 -44.07 2.13
CA GLY A 235 -3.72 -43.07 3.18
C GLY A 235 -2.38 -42.54 3.72
N VAL A 236 -2.11 -41.25 3.53
CA VAL A 236 -0.85 -40.65 3.96
C VAL A 236 -0.95 -40.14 5.40
N MET A 237 -0.25 -40.81 6.30
CA MET A 237 -0.05 -40.39 7.70
C MET A 237 1.02 -39.28 7.77
N GLY A 238 0.72 -38.12 7.20
CA GLY A 238 1.59 -36.94 7.27
C GLY A 238 1.22 -36.04 8.46
N ARG A 239 2.21 -35.45 9.14
CA ARG A 239 2.02 -34.59 10.32
C ARG A 239 1.30 -33.25 10.02
N THR A 240 1.11 -32.92 8.74
CA THR A 240 0.43 -31.69 8.28
C THR A 240 -0.39 -31.99 7.02
N VAL A 241 -1.65 -32.37 7.21
CA VAL A 241 -2.64 -32.53 6.13
C VAL A 241 -3.54 -31.30 6.14
N LEU A 242 -3.65 -30.62 4.99
CA LEU A 242 -4.58 -29.50 4.83
C LEU A 242 -5.98 -30.07 4.57
N THR A 243 -6.97 -29.72 5.38
CA THR A 243 -8.37 -30.09 5.09
C THR A 243 -8.98 -29.02 4.20
N TYR A 244 -9.39 -29.40 2.99
CA TYR A 244 -10.14 -28.53 2.10
C TYR A 244 -11.63 -28.64 2.41
N SER A 245 -12.17 -27.58 3.01
CA SER A 245 -13.60 -27.38 3.22
C SER A 245 -13.97 -26.03 2.60
N PRO A 246 -14.56 -26.01 1.39
CA PRO A 246 -14.98 -24.75 0.78
C PRO A 246 -16.11 -24.09 1.59
N GLU A 247 -16.14 -22.75 1.61
CA GLU A 247 -17.17 -21.97 2.33
C GLU A 247 -18.55 -22.06 1.65
N GLU A 248 -18.56 -22.17 0.32
CA GLU A 248 -19.75 -22.38 -0.52
C GLU A 248 -19.64 -23.73 -1.24
N GLU A 249 -20.77 -24.37 -1.54
CA GLU A 249 -20.77 -25.64 -2.28
C GLU A 249 -20.06 -25.47 -3.64
N PRO A 250 -18.99 -26.24 -3.89
CA PRO A 250 -18.21 -26.06 -5.10
C PRO A 250 -19.00 -26.54 -6.32
N VAL A 251 -18.90 -25.79 -7.42
CA VAL A 251 -19.54 -26.16 -8.68
C VAL A 251 -18.74 -27.27 -9.34
N LEU A 252 -19.38 -28.41 -9.58
CA LEU A 252 -18.81 -29.50 -10.36
C LEU A 252 -18.79 -29.11 -11.84
N ALA A 253 -17.60 -28.90 -12.39
CA ALA A 253 -17.47 -28.64 -13.82
C ALA A 253 -17.78 -29.93 -14.59
N LYS A 254 -18.85 -29.92 -15.39
CA LYS A 254 -19.16 -31.02 -16.31
C LYS A 254 -18.16 -31.01 -17.47
N LYS A 255 -17.80 -32.21 -17.91
CA LYS A 255 -16.84 -32.50 -18.97
C LYS A 255 -17.24 -31.85 -20.29
#